data_AF-A0A2E4H6F8-F1
#
_entry.id   AF-A0A2E4H6F8-F1
#
_cell.length_a   1.000
_cell.length_b   1.000
_cell.length_c   1.000
_cell.angle_alpha   90.00
_cell.angle_beta   90.00
_cell.angle_gamma   90.00
#
_symmetry.space_group_name_H-M   'P 1'
#
loop_
_entity.id
_entity.type
_entity.pdbx_description
1 polymer ?
#
loop_
_entity_poly.entity_id
_entity_poly.type
_entity_poly.pdbx_seq_one_letter_code
_entity_poly.pdbx_strand_id
1 'polypeptide(L)'
;MSPDSNPTSGGSMISTNDAIRLKAVNHVTYNCTDKDRALRFWEDVLGIKQIPKQVNVEHLYWLQIPSGTMVHLIEHADGASAPSHHAAFEVDDIEAAQKHLREDKGIETTDISTRNDGQRAFYLNDTEGNRIEICTKSGFGVLV
;
A
#
# COMPACT_ATOMS: atom_id res chain seq x y z
N MET A 1 -62.24 9.27 -13.83
CA MET A 1 -61.07 10.06 -13.36
C MET A 1 -59.88 9.11 -13.36
N SER A 2 -58.92 9.38 -14.23
CA SER A 2 -57.69 8.58 -14.41
C SER A 2 -56.79 8.68 -13.18
N PRO A 3 -56.03 7.64 -12.81
CA PRO A 3 -54.86 7.81 -11.96
C PRO A 3 -53.64 8.16 -12.82
N ASP A 4 -52.92 9.19 -12.38
CA ASP A 4 -51.70 9.71 -12.95
C ASP A 4 -50.61 8.65 -13.10
N SER A 5 -50.12 8.49 -14.33
CA SER A 5 -48.88 7.78 -14.62
C SER A 5 -47.69 8.71 -14.34
N ASN A 6 -47.02 8.50 -13.22
CA ASN A 6 -45.73 9.14 -12.94
C ASN A 6 -44.60 8.28 -13.56
N PRO A 7 -43.84 8.74 -14.56
CA PRO A 7 -42.72 7.97 -15.08
C PRO A 7 -41.57 8.01 -14.07
N THR A 8 -41.14 6.81 -13.67
CA THR A 8 -39.95 6.51 -12.89
C THR A 8 -38.74 7.28 -13.41
N SER A 9 -38.08 8.03 -12.52
CA SER A 9 -36.76 8.61 -12.75
C SER A 9 -35.74 7.50 -13.01
N GLY A 10 -35.48 7.24 -14.28
CA GLY A 10 -34.34 6.44 -14.71
C GLY A 10 -33.05 7.20 -14.42
N GLY A 11 -32.51 7.04 -13.22
CA GLY A 11 -31.13 7.38 -12.94
C GLY A 11 -30.25 6.55 -13.88
N SER A 12 -29.64 7.21 -14.87
CA SER A 12 -28.66 6.59 -15.75
C SER A 12 -27.51 6.07 -14.88
N MET A 13 -27.51 4.76 -14.61
CA MET A 13 -26.32 4.09 -14.11
C MET A 13 -25.26 4.30 -15.18
N ILE A 14 -24.21 5.06 -14.83
CA ILE A 14 -22.99 5.13 -15.63
C ILE A 14 -22.53 3.68 -15.79
N SER A 15 -22.75 3.10 -16.98
CA SER A 15 -22.22 1.80 -17.34
C SER A 15 -20.71 1.95 -17.37
N THR A 16 -20.06 1.63 -16.25
CA THR A 16 -18.61 1.56 -16.20
C THR A 16 -18.20 0.45 -17.16
N ASN A 17 -17.29 0.76 -18.09
CA ASN A 17 -16.78 -0.23 -19.00
C ASN A 17 -15.95 -1.23 -18.19
N ASP A 18 -16.48 -2.43 -17.97
CA ASP A 18 -15.81 -3.49 -17.21
C ASP A 18 -14.42 -3.82 -17.75
N ALA A 19 -14.14 -3.56 -19.04
CA ALA A 19 -12.84 -3.80 -19.65
C ALA A 19 -11.72 -2.92 -19.08
N ILE A 20 -12.04 -1.76 -18.48
CA ILE A 20 -11.06 -0.84 -17.89
C ILE A 20 -11.18 -0.71 -16.36
N ARG A 21 -12.09 -1.48 -15.74
CA ARG A 21 -12.34 -1.39 -14.30
C ARG A 21 -11.22 -2.07 -13.52
N LEU A 22 -10.39 -1.27 -12.85
CA LEU A 22 -9.38 -1.77 -11.91
C LEU A 22 -10.06 -2.50 -10.73
N LYS A 23 -9.54 -3.67 -10.35
CA LYS A 23 -10.12 -4.52 -9.29
C LYS A 23 -9.40 -4.42 -7.96
N ALA A 24 -8.08 -4.30 -8.00
CA ALA A 24 -7.20 -4.26 -6.84
C ALA A 24 -5.84 -3.71 -7.26
N VAL A 25 -5.03 -3.31 -6.27
CA VAL A 25 -3.59 -3.13 -6.48
C VAL A 25 -2.97 -4.52 -6.62
N ASN A 26 -2.46 -4.84 -7.81
CA ASN A 26 -1.79 -6.11 -8.04
C ASN A 26 -0.38 -6.11 -7.43
N HIS A 27 0.41 -5.08 -7.73
CA HIS A 27 1.73 -4.90 -7.16
C HIS A 27 2.12 -3.43 -7.07
N VAL A 28 3.06 -3.15 -6.19
CA VAL A 28 3.82 -1.90 -6.09
C VAL A 28 5.31 -2.20 -6.20
N THR A 29 6.10 -1.20 -6.58
CA THR A 29 7.53 -1.36 -6.80
C THR A 29 8.32 -0.47 -5.85
N TYR A 30 9.42 -0.99 -5.32
CA TYR A 30 10.41 -0.21 -4.60
C TYR A 30 11.77 -0.47 -5.20
N ASN A 31 12.45 0.61 -5.60
CA ASN A 31 13.80 0.48 -6.13
C ASN A 31 14.81 0.44 -5.00
N CYS A 32 15.88 -0.33 -5.20
CA CYS A 32 16.97 -0.48 -4.25
C CYS A 32 18.31 -0.54 -4.98
N THR A 33 19.38 -0.19 -4.27
CA THR A 33 20.76 -0.43 -4.75
C THR A 33 21.27 -1.82 -4.36
N ASP A 34 20.66 -2.43 -3.35
CA ASP A 34 21.00 -3.74 -2.80
C ASP A 34 19.71 -4.47 -2.43
N LYS A 35 19.28 -5.37 -3.32
CA LYS A 35 18.00 -6.09 -3.15
C LYS A 35 18.01 -7.07 -1.98
N ASP A 36 19.18 -7.59 -1.59
CA ASP A 36 19.29 -8.53 -0.46
C ASP A 36 19.17 -7.79 0.88
N ARG A 37 19.75 -6.59 0.98
CA ARG A 37 19.56 -5.70 2.13
C ARG A 37 18.12 -5.21 2.24
N ALA A 38 17.53 -4.80 1.12
CA ALA A 38 16.13 -4.41 1.08
C ALA A 38 15.23 -5.59 1.50
N LEU A 39 15.45 -6.80 0.96
CA LEU A 39 14.69 -7.99 1.32
C LEU A 39 14.69 -8.21 2.84
N ARG A 40 15.86 -8.23 3.49
CA ARG A 40 15.97 -8.42 4.94
C ARG A 40 15.16 -7.39 5.72
N PHE A 41 15.18 -6.12 5.32
CA PHE A 41 14.35 -5.11 5.97
C PHE A 41 12.86 -5.47 5.86
N TRP A 42 12.38 -5.72 4.65
CA TRP A 42 10.96 -5.99 4.42
C TRP A 42 10.49 -7.29 5.11
N GLU A 43 11.35 -8.31 5.23
CA GLU A 43 11.02 -9.55 5.93
C GLU A 43 11.12 -9.45 7.45
N ASP A 44 12.20 -8.86 7.97
CA ASP A 44 12.51 -8.87 9.39
C ASP A 44 11.82 -7.74 10.15
N VAL A 45 11.61 -6.59 9.50
CA VAL A 45 10.96 -5.41 10.09
C VAL A 45 9.46 -5.44 9.84
N LEU A 46 9.03 -5.65 8.59
CA LEU A 46 7.63 -5.56 8.20
C LEU A 46 6.93 -6.92 8.11
N GLY A 47 7.66 -8.02 8.24
CA GLY A 47 7.08 -9.37 8.28
C GLY A 47 6.57 -9.89 6.93
N ILE A 48 6.73 -9.13 5.84
CA ILE A 48 6.29 -9.54 4.50
C ILE A 48 7.20 -10.67 4.01
N LYS A 49 6.66 -11.68 3.33
CA LYS A 49 7.45 -12.85 2.90
C LYS A 49 7.77 -12.82 1.41
N GLN A 50 8.98 -13.26 1.06
CA GLN A 50 9.36 -13.51 -0.32
C GLN A 50 8.52 -14.65 -0.93
N ILE A 51 8.15 -14.48 -2.19
CA ILE A 51 7.53 -15.50 -3.04
C ILE A 51 8.37 -15.74 -4.30
N PRO A 52 8.20 -16.88 -5.01
CA PRO A 52 8.90 -17.13 -6.26
C PRO A 52 8.56 -16.08 -7.32
N LYS A 53 9.58 -15.41 -7.87
CA LYS A 53 9.45 -14.54 -9.05
C LYS A 53 9.01 -15.36 -10.26
N GLN A 54 8.11 -14.81 -11.07
CA GLN A 54 7.61 -15.46 -12.29
C GLN A 54 8.32 -14.98 -13.57
N VAL A 55 9.55 -14.48 -13.41
CA VAL A 55 10.39 -13.93 -14.48
C VAL A 55 11.83 -14.42 -14.32
N ASN A 56 12.52 -14.62 -15.43
CA ASN A 56 13.91 -15.10 -15.45
C ASN A 56 14.92 -13.95 -15.43
N VAL A 57 14.86 -13.11 -14.39
CA VAL A 57 15.79 -11.99 -14.18
C VAL A 57 16.26 -11.92 -12.73
N GLU A 58 17.52 -11.58 -12.50
CA GLU A 58 18.13 -11.64 -11.16
C GLU A 58 18.00 -10.37 -10.32
N HIS A 59 17.79 -9.23 -10.96
CA HIS A 59 17.78 -7.90 -10.35
C HIS A 59 16.50 -7.58 -9.55
N LEU A 60 15.71 -8.59 -9.12
CA LEU A 60 14.49 -8.33 -8.36
C LEU A 60 14.06 -9.47 -7.45
N TYR A 61 13.27 -9.12 -6.45
CA TYR A 61 12.50 -10.04 -5.60
C TYR A 61 11.02 -9.68 -5.57
N TRP A 62 10.18 -10.70 -5.42
CA TRP A 62 8.74 -10.56 -5.22
C TRP A 62 8.43 -10.91 -3.78
N LEU A 63 7.73 -10.02 -3.09
CA LEU A 63 7.18 -10.23 -1.76
C LEU A 63 5.66 -10.14 -1.86
N GLN A 64 4.95 -10.72 -0.89
CA GLN A 64 3.48 -10.70 -0.89
C GLN A 64 2.92 -10.54 0.52
N ILE A 65 1.93 -9.65 0.66
CA ILE A 65 1.12 -9.51 1.88
C ILE A 65 -0.10 -10.46 1.83
N PRO A 66 -0.76 -10.75 2.97
CA PRO A 66 -1.86 -11.71 3.03
C PRO A 66 -3.05 -11.44 2.08
N SER A 67 -3.27 -10.18 1.67
CA SER A 67 -4.32 -9.83 0.70
C SER A 67 -4.04 -10.27 -0.73
N GLY A 68 -2.79 -10.67 -1.02
CA GLY A 68 -2.32 -11.05 -2.35
C GLY A 68 -1.61 -9.94 -3.12
N THR A 69 -1.67 -8.67 -2.67
CA THR A 69 -0.88 -7.58 -3.27
C THR A 69 0.62 -7.87 -3.10
N MET A 70 1.37 -7.68 -4.18
CA MET A 70 2.81 -7.94 -4.20
C MET A 70 3.62 -6.65 -4.03
N VAL A 71 4.81 -6.79 -3.45
CA VAL A 71 5.85 -5.76 -3.42
C VAL A 71 7.03 -6.27 -4.22
N HIS A 72 7.37 -5.57 -5.30
CA HIS A 72 8.55 -5.88 -6.11
C HIS A 72 9.71 -5.01 -5.65
N LEU A 73 10.75 -5.63 -5.12
CA LEU A 73 12.03 -4.95 -4.86
C LEU A 73 12.88 -5.07 -6.11
N ILE A 74 13.23 -3.94 -6.74
CA ILE A 74 13.94 -3.90 -8.02
C ILE A 74 15.27 -3.20 -7.84
N GLU A 75 16.34 -3.92 -8.15
CA GLU A 75 17.69 -3.38 -8.11
C GLU A 75 17.92 -2.42 -9.28
N HIS A 76 18.25 -1.16 -8.95
CA HIS A 76 18.47 -0.08 -9.92
C HIS A 76 19.62 0.83 -9.45
N ALA A 77 20.44 1.31 -10.39
CA ALA A 77 21.64 2.10 -10.08
C ALA A 77 21.32 3.42 -9.35
N ASP A 78 20.20 4.05 -9.70
CA ASP A 78 19.74 5.30 -9.09
C ASP A 78 19.16 5.12 -7.67
N GLY A 79 18.98 3.88 -7.21
CA GLY A 79 18.45 3.58 -5.88
C GLY A 79 16.97 3.94 -5.71
N ALA A 80 16.61 4.44 -4.52
CA ALA A 80 15.23 4.62 -4.08
C ALA A 80 14.34 5.46 -5.03
N SER A 81 13.05 5.17 -5.01
CA SER A 81 12.02 5.88 -5.79
C SER A 81 11.64 7.25 -5.18
N ALA A 82 12.62 8.01 -4.71
CA ALA A 82 12.45 9.29 -4.04
C ALA A 82 12.13 10.45 -5.02
N PRO A 83 11.53 11.58 -4.58
CA PRO A 83 11.21 11.94 -3.19
C PRO A 83 9.77 11.66 -2.74
N SER A 84 8.86 11.18 -3.60
CA SER A 84 7.42 11.14 -3.29
C SER A 84 6.73 9.79 -3.50
N HIS A 85 7.41 8.79 -4.06
CA HIS A 85 6.81 7.46 -4.24
C HIS A 85 6.68 6.74 -2.90
N HIS A 86 5.48 6.28 -2.57
CA HIS A 86 5.21 5.37 -1.47
C HIS A 86 3.93 4.58 -1.74
N ALA A 87 3.86 3.40 -1.14
CA ALA A 87 2.63 2.65 -0.94
C ALA A 87 2.22 2.75 0.54
N ALA A 88 0.92 2.70 0.78
CA ALA A 88 0.34 2.65 2.11
C ALA A 88 -0.16 1.24 2.43
N PHE A 89 0.21 0.73 3.60
CA PHE A 89 -0.13 -0.61 4.06
C PHE A 89 -0.99 -0.53 5.32
N GLU A 90 -2.12 -1.24 5.28
CA GLU A 90 -3.09 -1.29 6.37
C GLU A 90 -2.60 -2.22 7.48
N VAL A 91 -2.76 -1.79 8.74
CA VAL A 91 -2.57 -2.60 9.95
C VAL A 91 -3.82 -2.57 10.82
N ASP A 92 -4.04 -3.64 11.58
CA ASP A 92 -5.19 -3.77 12.48
C ASP A 92 -5.10 -2.81 13.69
N ASP A 93 -3.88 -2.60 14.21
CA ASP A 93 -3.59 -1.74 15.36
C ASP A 93 -2.38 -0.86 15.06
N ILE A 94 -2.63 0.42 14.80
CA ILE A 94 -1.60 1.36 14.36
C ILE A 94 -0.67 1.77 15.51
N GLU A 95 -1.18 1.84 16.74
CA GLU A 95 -0.39 2.10 17.94
C GLU A 95 0.56 0.95 18.23
N ALA A 96 0.06 -0.29 18.22
CA ALA A 96 0.89 -1.47 18.45
C ALA A 96 1.94 -1.63 17.35
N ALA A 97 1.58 -1.39 16.09
CA ALA A 97 2.51 -1.42 14.97
C ALA A 97 3.65 -0.40 15.14
N GLN A 98 3.33 0.86 15.43
CA GLN A 98 4.36 1.88 15.64
C GLN A 98 5.25 1.55 16.85
N LYS A 99 4.64 1.11 17.96
CA LYS A 99 5.37 0.72 19.17
C LYS A 99 6.36 -0.41 18.88
N HIS A 100 5.92 -1.47 18.19
CA HIS A 100 6.78 -2.59 17.82
C HIS A 100 7.95 -2.15 16.92
N LEU A 101 7.67 -1.30 15.93
CA LEU A 101 8.72 -0.76 15.05
C LEU A 101 9.76 0.06 15.83
N ARG A 102 9.32 0.95 16.72
CA ARG A 102 10.23 1.81 17.49
C ARG A 102 11.00 1.01 18.56
N GLU A 103 10.30 0.23 19.37
CA GLU A 103 10.89 -0.41 20.56
C GLU A 103 11.59 -1.74 20.25
N ASP A 104 10.99 -2.59 19.41
CA ASP A 104 11.51 -3.95 19.18
C ASP A 104 12.42 -4.02 17.95
N LYS A 105 12.22 -3.14 16.96
CA LYS A 105 13.01 -3.08 15.72
C LYS A 105 13.97 -1.90 15.65
N GLY A 106 13.86 -0.91 16.55
CA GLY A 106 14.72 0.28 16.54
C GLY A 106 14.55 1.14 15.28
N ILE A 107 13.36 1.13 14.68
CA ILE A 107 13.05 1.86 13.45
C ILE A 107 12.47 3.22 13.77
N GLU A 108 13.09 4.26 13.20
CA GLU A 108 12.58 5.62 13.26
C GLU A 108 11.27 5.75 12.46
N THR A 109 10.28 6.41 13.06
CA THR A 109 9.00 6.71 12.41
C THR A 109 8.57 8.14 12.71
N THR A 110 7.79 8.75 11.82
CA THR A 110 7.01 9.93 12.19
C THR A 110 6.04 9.59 13.31
N ASP A 111 5.48 10.60 13.98
CA ASP A 111 4.34 10.39 14.86
C ASP A 111 3.09 9.98 14.07
N ILE A 112 2.16 9.30 14.75
CA ILE A 112 0.85 9.00 14.18
C ILE A 112 0.09 10.32 14.02
N SER A 113 -0.38 10.58 12.81
CA SER A 113 -1.21 11.73 12.48
C SER A 113 -2.60 11.27 12.03
N THR A 114 -3.61 12.10 12.25
CA THR A 114 -4.97 11.89 11.75
C THR A 114 -5.23 12.86 10.59
N ARG A 115 -5.60 12.32 9.43
CA ARG A 115 -5.98 13.08 8.24
C ARG A 115 -7.39 13.65 8.37
N ASN A 116 -7.76 14.55 7.46
CA ASN A 116 -9.10 15.17 7.42
C ASN A 116 -10.24 14.16 7.18
N ASP A 117 -9.94 12.98 6.63
CA ASP A 117 -10.89 11.88 6.44
C ASP A 117 -10.96 10.91 7.64
N GLY A 118 -10.29 11.25 8.76
CA GLY A 118 -10.23 10.42 9.95
C GLY A 118 -9.25 9.25 9.85
N GLN A 119 -8.62 9.01 8.69
CA GLN A 119 -7.60 7.97 8.56
C GLN A 119 -6.36 8.34 9.36
N ARG A 120 -5.82 7.36 10.09
CA ARG A 120 -4.59 7.55 10.87
C ARG A 120 -3.43 6.91 10.14
N ALA A 121 -2.29 7.58 10.14
CA ALA A 121 -1.09 7.10 9.46
C ALA A 121 0.19 7.58 10.14
N PHE A 122 1.25 6.79 9.99
CA PHE A 122 2.64 7.20 10.23
C PHE A 122 3.53 6.71 9.08
N TYR A 123 4.73 7.25 9.00
CA TYR A 123 5.69 6.93 7.94
C TYR A 123 6.99 6.42 8.52
N LEU A 124 7.61 5.50 7.79
CA LEU A 124 8.97 5.03 7.98
C LEU A 124 9.70 4.98 6.63
N ASN A 125 11.02 4.84 6.69
CA ASN A 125 11.84 4.62 5.50
C ASN A 125 12.48 3.23 5.56
N ASP A 126 12.59 2.56 4.41
CA ASP A 126 13.43 1.37 4.30
C ASP A 126 14.93 1.71 4.25
N THR A 127 15.77 0.68 4.11
CA THR A 127 17.24 0.84 4.07
C THR A 127 17.75 1.65 2.88
N GLU A 128 16.91 1.88 1.87
CA GLU A 128 17.25 2.63 0.66
C GLU A 128 16.73 4.07 0.73
N GLY A 129 15.94 4.40 1.77
CA GLY A 129 15.26 5.68 1.89
C GLY A 129 13.91 5.73 1.19
N ASN A 130 13.36 4.59 0.74
CA ASN A 130 12.00 4.55 0.22
C ASN A 130 11.01 4.80 1.36
N ARG A 131 10.03 5.69 1.12
CA ARG A 131 8.98 5.96 2.10
C ARG A 131 7.93 4.84 2.06
N ILE A 132 7.52 4.41 3.24
CA ILE A 132 6.44 3.45 3.48
C ILE A 132 5.44 4.13 4.40
N GLU A 133 4.16 4.07 4.06
CA GLU A 133 3.08 4.55 4.92
C GLU A 133 2.43 3.33 5.60
N ILE A 134 2.25 3.43 6.91
CA ILE A 134 1.44 2.49 7.69
C ILE A 134 0.19 3.22 8.12
N CYS A 135 -0.98 2.67 7.79
CA CYS A 135 -2.24 3.34 8.03
C CYS A 135 -3.31 2.42 8.62
N THR A 136 -4.31 3.03 9.25
CA THR A 136 -5.56 2.34 9.55
C THR A 136 -6.33 2.07 8.27
N LYS A 137 -7.26 1.12 8.34
CA LYS A 137 -8.18 0.82 7.23
C LYS A 137 -8.74 2.06 6.60
N SER A 138 -8.76 2.08 5.26
CA SER A 138 -9.42 3.14 4.52
C SER A 138 -10.90 3.15 4.91
N GLY A 139 -11.33 4.22 5.58
CA GLY A 139 -12.73 4.59 5.57
C GLY A 139 -13.03 4.99 4.13
N PHE A 140 -13.68 4.10 3.36
CA PHE A 140 -14.15 4.44 2.02
C PHE A 140 -14.79 5.83 2.10
N GLY A 141 -14.36 6.76 1.24
CA GLY A 141 -14.64 8.21 1.33
C GLY A 141 -16.13 8.59 1.35
N VAL A 142 -16.81 8.26 2.44
CA VAL A 142 -18.12 8.77 2.79
C VAL A 142 -17.84 10.03 3.58
N LEU A 143 -17.80 11.12 2.81
CA LEU A 143 -17.97 12.52 3.20
C LEU A 143 -18.24 12.73 4.70
N VAL A 144 -17.31 13.39 5.38
CA VAL A 144 -17.65 14.25 6.52
C VAL A 144 -18.59 15.36 6.09
#